data_AF-A0A8D8XZ81-F1
#
_entry.id   AF-A0A8D8XZ81-F1
#
_cell.length_a   1.000
_cell.length_b   1.000
_cell.length_c   1.000
_cell.angle_alpha   90.00
_cell.angle_beta   90.00
_cell.angle_gamma   90.00
#
_symmetry.space_group_name_H-M   'P 1'
#
loop_
_entity.id
_entity.type
_entity.pdbx_description
1 polymer ?
#
loop_
_entity_poly.entity_id
_entity_poly.type
_entity_poly.pdbx_seq_one_letter_code
_entity_poly.pdbx_strand_id
1 'polypeptide(L)'
;MSHQMPFYTSQRLQQQQQQQKQMQQQAAVLAMQNQQQQNHMYQPGAPPHYYMRPPTNPAVLGPKLPDRHPLIKYKVLPFFDIKHELIGVSSLQPTNTSSRNQEVSFQFKLTNQQAAELGENREIIPGVKNDWHYQIQLRIAALNTSTEQDDHYPPNLGIKVNQRAVQLPNPIPSRVQNKEPIRPSRPLNISPLCKICPFVMNIITVNWTYEFNNNDFYVIKVEIVKKLTSSDLLDRLKSKGIKPVEYTTKIIRDKLNETDCEIATDTLQVNLACPLSRTRMTIPCRASTCTHLQCFDAITYLQMNEKKQTWVCPVCNQSCQYGSLFIDGYFLQVLESYKDGSEIILTKDGSWTGYVPPKDEHKGSKSANAAAADVADLSIVCLDDDDPVPSTAAATTKTASVIKNGAEVKTSGISIPIPPAAAGPPPPPPEIEEICLD
;
A
#
# COMPACT_ATOMS: atom_id res chain seq x y z
N MET A 1 -44.10 -72.75 18.04
CA MET A 1 -44.79 -72.24 16.84
C MET A 1 -44.60 -70.72 16.82
N SER A 2 -43.48 -70.17 16.35
CA SER A 2 -43.09 -69.95 14.96
C SER A 2 -44.01 -68.99 14.19
N HIS A 3 -43.40 -67.90 13.70
CA HIS A 3 -43.80 -67.01 12.60
C HIS A 3 -44.47 -65.67 12.96
N GLN A 4 -43.67 -64.60 12.99
CA GLN A 4 -44.03 -63.30 12.42
C GLN A 4 -42.80 -62.36 12.31
N MET A 5 -41.76 -62.78 11.59
CA MET A 5 -40.73 -61.89 11.05
C MET A 5 -40.34 -62.27 9.61
N PRO A 6 -41.18 -62.01 8.59
CA PRO A 6 -40.65 -61.98 7.21
C PRO A 6 -41.04 -60.75 6.35
N PHE A 7 -41.97 -59.88 6.78
CA PHE A 7 -42.52 -58.84 5.90
C PHE A 7 -41.69 -57.54 5.86
N TYR A 8 -41.13 -57.09 6.98
CA TYR A 8 -40.38 -55.82 7.04
C TYR A 8 -38.99 -55.90 6.37
N THR A 9 -38.35 -57.07 6.38
CA THR A 9 -37.04 -57.30 5.74
C THR A 9 -37.16 -57.35 4.21
N SER A 10 -38.23 -57.96 3.69
CA SER A 10 -38.47 -58.04 2.23
C SER A 10 -38.70 -56.66 1.60
N GLN A 11 -39.39 -55.77 2.31
CA GLN A 11 -39.72 -54.44 1.79
C GLN A 11 -38.48 -53.53 1.72
N ARG A 12 -37.59 -53.59 2.73
CA ARG A 12 -36.29 -52.89 2.67
C ARG A 12 -35.38 -53.44 1.57
N LEU A 13 -35.36 -54.76 1.36
CA LEU A 13 -34.57 -55.37 0.31
C LEU A 13 -35.05 -54.95 -1.09
N GLN A 14 -36.37 -54.88 -1.30
CA GLN A 14 -36.95 -54.35 -2.55
C GLN A 14 -36.61 -52.88 -2.77
N GLN A 15 -36.67 -52.05 -1.73
CA GLN A 15 -36.37 -50.63 -1.83
C GLN A 15 -34.88 -50.39 -2.13
N GLN A 16 -34.00 -51.20 -1.55
CA GLN A 16 -32.56 -51.14 -1.82
C GLN A 16 -32.22 -51.62 -3.24
N GLN A 17 -32.91 -52.66 -3.75
CA GLN A 17 -32.78 -53.10 -5.14
C GLN A 17 -33.31 -52.05 -6.13
N GLN A 18 -34.38 -51.32 -5.79
CA GLN A 18 -34.87 -50.21 -6.62
C GLN A 18 -33.88 -49.05 -6.67
N GLN A 19 -33.28 -48.67 -5.54
CA GLN A 19 -32.23 -47.64 -5.52
C GLN A 19 -31.00 -48.06 -6.31
N GLN A 20 -30.55 -49.32 -6.22
CA GLN A 20 -29.45 -49.81 -7.04
C GLN A 20 -29.77 -49.78 -8.54
N LYS A 21 -31.00 -50.14 -8.95
CA LYS A 21 -31.43 -50.04 -10.35
C LYS A 21 -31.47 -48.59 -10.85
N GLN A 22 -31.90 -47.64 -10.01
CA GLN A 22 -31.89 -46.21 -10.36
C GLN A 22 -30.45 -45.67 -10.50
N MET A 23 -29.54 -46.03 -9.60
CA MET A 23 -28.13 -45.64 -9.72
C MET A 23 -27.48 -46.24 -10.97
N GLN A 24 -27.76 -47.49 -11.30
CA GLN A 24 -27.24 -48.12 -12.52
C GLN A 24 -27.80 -47.48 -13.78
N GLN A 25 -29.08 -47.08 -13.81
CA GLN A 25 -29.64 -46.32 -14.92
C GLN A 25 -29.01 -44.93 -15.06
N GLN A 26 -28.80 -44.20 -13.96
CA GLN A 26 -28.12 -42.90 -14.00
C GLN A 26 -26.66 -43.04 -14.48
N ALA A 27 -25.94 -44.07 -14.03
CA ALA A 27 -24.59 -44.34 -14.49
C ALA A 27 -24.54 -44.69 -15.99
N ALA A 28 -25.52 -45.45 -16.49
CA ALA A 28 -25.64 -45.77 -17.92
C ALA A 28 -25.93 -44.53 -18.78
N VAL A 29 -26.77 -43.61 -18.30
CA VAL A 29 -27.07 -42.34 -19.00
C VAL A 29 -25.84 -41.43 -19.04
N LEU A 30 -25.08 -41.34 -17.93
CA LEU A 30 -23.81 -40.61 -17.92
C LEU A 30 -22.77 -41.23 -18.87
N ALA A 31 -22.70 -42.56 -18.94
CA ALA A 31 -21.79 -43.25 -19.86
C ALA A 31 -22.16 -42.99 -21.33
N MET A 32 -23.46 -42.95 -21.68
CA MET A 32 -23.92 -42.57 -23.02
C MET A 32 -23.62 -41.11 -23.37
N GLN A 33 -23.76 -40.17 -22.41
CA GLN A 33 -23.40 -38.76 -22.64
C GLN A 33 -21.90 -38.59 -22.87
N ASN A 34 -21.06 -39.33 -22.14
CA ASN A 34 -19.60 -39.30 -22.35
C ASN A 34 -19.19 -39.91 -23.70
N GLN A 35 -19.86 -40.95 -24.18
CA GLN A 35 -19.63 -41.50 -25.52
C GLN A 35 -20.05 -40.52 -26.63
N GLN A 36 -21.12 -39.74 -26.43
CA GLN A 36 -21.51 -38.69 -27.39
C GLN A 36 -20.50 -37.53 -27.45
N GLN A 37 -19.86 -37.18 -26.33
CA GLN A 37 -18.78 -36.19 -26.32
C GLN A 37 -17.49 -36.70 -26.99
N GLN A 38 -17.14 -37.98 -26.82
CA GLN A 38 -15.97 -38.56 -27.49
C GLN A 38 -16.16 -38.73 -29.01
N ASN A 39 -17.38 -39.00 -29.48
CA ASN A 39 -17.67 -39.12 -30.92
C ASN A 39 -17.67 -37.77 -31.68
N HIS A 40 -17.63 -36.63 -30.99
CA HIS A 40 -17.44 -35.32 -31.64
C HIS A 40 -15.97 -34.95 -31.88
N MET A 41 -15.01 -35.80 -31.49
CA MET A 41 -13.57 -35.53 -31.65
C MET A 41 -12.88 -36.26 -32.82
N TYR A 42 -13.61 -37.01 -33.65
CA TYR A 42 -13.03 -37.65 -34.85
C TYR A 42 -13.95 -37.52 -36.06
N GLN A 43 -13.74 -36.47 -36.86
CA GLN A 43 -14.19 -36.42 -38.24
C GLN A 43 -12.97 -36.14 -39.14
N PRO A 44 -12.54 -37.08 -39.99
CA PRO A 44 -11.38 -36.89 -40.85
C PRO A 44 -11.79 -36.24 -42.18
N GLY A 45 -11.24 -35.06 -42.47
CA GLY A 45 -11.11 -34.54 -43.85
C GLY A 45 -11.55 -33.09 -44.07
N ALA A 46 -10.61 -32.14 -44.03
CA ALA A 46 -10.55 -30.94 -44.88
C ALA A 46 -9.25 -30.12 -44.62
N PRO A 47 -8.70 -29.36 -45.61
CA PRO A 47 -7.27 -29.02 -45.74
C PRO A 47 -6.87 -27.67 -45.07
N PRO A 48 -5.57 -27.25 -45.11
CA PRO A 48 -4.93 -26.54 -44.00
C PRO A 48 -4.93 -25.00 -44.10
N HIS A 49 -4.63 -24.39 -42.95
CA HIS A 49 -4.21 -23.00 -42.74
C HIS A 49 -5.23 -21.88 -42.99
N TYR A 50 -5.89 -21.47 -41.91
CA TYR A 50 -5.78 -20.10 -41.42
C TYR A 50 -5.45 -20.15 -39.93
N TYR A 51 -4.34 -19.52 -39.52
CA TYR A 51 -4.07 -19.28 -38.12
C TYR A 51 -5.23 -18.46 -37.54
N MET A 52 -6.13 -19.12 -36.81
CA MET A 52 -7.09 -18.44 -35.95
C MET A 52 -6.27 -17.72 -34.88
N ARG A 53 -6.14 -16.41 -35.07
CA ARG A 53 -5.70 -15.45 -34.07
C ARG A 53 -6.47 -15.74 -32.77
N PRO A 54 -5.82 -15.72 -31.59
CA PRO A 54 -6.55 -15.86 -30.33
C PRO A 54 -7.68 -14.82 -30.30
N PRO A 55 -8.85 -15.11 -29.69
CA PRO A 55 -9.93 -14.14 -29.60
C PRO A 55 -9.37 -12.86 -28.99
N THR A 56 -9.24 -11.84 -29.83
CA THR A 56 -8.83 -10.51 -29.40
C THR A 56 -9.84 -10.06 -28.36
N ASN A 57 -9.33 -9.57 -27.23
CA ASN A 57 -10.09 -8.93 -26.16
C ASN A 57 -11.28 -8.13 -26.76
N PRO A 58 -12.51 -8.22 -26.22
CA PRO A 58 -13.60 -7.36 -26.68
C PRO A 58 -13.08 -5.92 -26.64
N ALA A 59 -13.16 -5.24 -27.79
CA ALA A 59 -12.49 -3.98 -28.01
C ALA A 59 -12.79 -2.99 -26.87
N VAL A 60 -11.74 -2.50 -26.22
CA VAL A 60 -11.83 -1.38 -25.28
C VAL A 60 -12.39 -0.19 -26.04
N LEU A 61 -13.58 0.27 -25.65
CA LEU A 61 -14.24 1.43 -26.26
C LEU A 61 -13.95 2.66 -25.37
N GLY A 62 -13.19 3.60 -25.93
CA GLY A 62 -12.83 4.89 -25.34
C GLY A 62 -12.01 5.72 -26.34
N PRO A 63 -11.85 7.04 -26.13
CA PRO A 63 -11.02 7.87 -27.01
C PRO A 63 -9.56 7.38 -26.96
N LYS A 64 -9.11 6.80 -28.08
CA LYS A 64 -7.71 6.40 -28.23
C LYS A 64 -6.87 7.65 -28.46
N LEU A 65 -5.71 7.72 -27.81
CA LEU A 65 -4.71 8.73 -28.18
C LEU A 65 -4.30 8.50 -29.65
N PRO A 66 -4.09 9.56 -30.44
CA PRO A 66 -3.51 9.42 -31.78
C PRO A 66 -2.15 8.72 -31.66
N ASP A 67 -1.84 7.79 -32.58
CA ASP A 67 -0.60 6.98 -32.63
C ASP A 67 0.72 7.79 -32.79
N ARG A 68 0.68 9.11 -32.57
CA ARG A 68 1.79 10.06 -32.84
C ARG A 68 2.54 10.56 -31.60
N HIS A 69 2.20 10.09 -30.39
CA HIS A 69 2.88 10.54 -29.17
C HIS A 69 3.76 9.44 -28.58
N PRO A 70 4.96 9.76 -28.06
CA PRO A 70 5.72 8.84 -27.23
C PRO A 70 4.82 8.32 -26.11
N LEU A 71 4.87 7.02 -25.83
CA LEU A 71 4.11 6.40 -24.73
C LEU A 71 4.40 7.15 -23.42
N ILE A 72 3.37 7.76 -22.84
CA ILE A 72 3.47 8.44 -21.54
C ILE A 72 3.95 7.44 -20.49
N LYS A 73 4.98 7.82 -19.76
CA LYS A 73 5.56 6.97 -18.72
C LYS A 73 5.00 7.38 -17.37
N TYR A 74 4.21 6.50 -16.77
CA TYR A 74 3.79 6.68 -15.38
C TYR A 74 4.96 6.31 -14.46
N LYS A 75 5.12 7.07 -13.39
CA LYS A 75 6.03 6.69 -12.32
C LYS A 75 5.59 5.36 -11.72
N VAL A 76 6.56 4.48 -11.53
CA VAL A 76 6.36 3.16 -10.96
C VAL A 76 6.01 3.31 -9.48
N LEU A 77 4.97 2.61 -9.04
CA LEU A 77 4.58 2.55 -7.63
C LEU A 77 5.17 1.27 -7.03
N PRO A 78 6.15 1.34 -6.10
CA PRO A 78 6.88 0.15 -5.67
C PRO A 78 6.00 -0.95 -5.07
N PHE A 79 4.94 -0.57 -4.35
CA PHE A 79 4.02 -1.50 -3.69
C PHE A 79 2.97 -2.12 -4.62
N PHE A 80 3.05 -1.92 -5.94
CA PHE A 80 2.08 -2.44 -6.89
C PHE A 80 2.77 -3.07 -8.10
N ASP A 81 2.61 -4.39 -8.25
CA ASP A 81 2.97 -5.07 -9.48
C ASP A 81 1.84 -4.97 -10.49
N ILE A 82 2.12 -4.44 -11.68
CA ILE A 82 1.17 -4.47 -12.78
C ILE A 82 1.08 -5.91 -13.31
N LYS A 83 -0.13 -6.46 -13.37
CA LYS A 83 -0.42 -7.81 -13.89
C LYS A 83 -1.07 -7.75 -15.27
N HIS A 84 -2.10 -6.92 -15.42
CA HIS A 84 -2.84 -6.78 -16.67
C HIS A 84 -3.20 -5.33 -16.94
N GLU A 85 -3.17 -4.94 -18.21
CA GLU A 85 -3.75 -3.68 -18.67
C GLU A 85 -5.22 -3.92 -19.08
N LEU A 86 -6.15 -3.19 -18.48
CA LEU A 86 -7.58 -3.25 -18.82
C LEU A 86 -7.95 -2.13 -19.79
N ILE A 87 -7.49 -0.91 -19.48
CA ILE A 87 -7.60 0.26 -20.35
C ILE A 87 -6.20 0.86 -20.43
N GLY A 88 -5.58 0.78 -21.60
CA GLY A 88 -4.32 1.45 -21.87
C GLY A 88 -4.45 2.96 -21.80
N VAL A 89 -3.31 3.64 -21.87
CA VAL A 89 -3.25 5.10 -21.74
C VAL A 89 -4.18 5.77 -22.75
N SER A 90 -5.22 6.42 -22.24
CA SER A 90 -6.31 7.01 -23.02
C SER A 90 -6.44 8.50 -22.71
N SER A 91 -6.86 9.27 -23.71
CA SER A 91 -6.93 10.73 -23.61
C SER A 91 -8.15 11.18 -22.79
N LEU A 92 -7.94 12.14 -21.89
CA LEU A 92 -8.99 12.97 -21.29
C LEU A 92 -8.96 14.38 -21.89
N GLN A 93 -8.62 14.50 -23.19
CA GLN A 93 -8.76 15.77 -23.89
C GLN A 93 -10.24 16.13 -24.08
N PRO A 94 -10.57 17.43 -24.03
CA PRO A 94 -11.95 17.88 -24.21
C PRO A 94 -12.43 17.51 -25.62
N THR A 95 -13.58 16.84 -25.69
CA THR A 95 -14.25 16.52 -26.95
C THR A 95 -15.23 17.63 -27.36
N ASN A 96 -15.75 18.38 -26.39
CA ASN A 96 -16.65 19.51 -26.59
C ASN A 96 -15.99 20.82 -26.15
N THR A 97 -15.49 21.60 -27.10
CA THR A 97 -14.85 22.91 -26.83
C THR A 97 -15.84 24.03 -26.50
N SER A 98 -17.15 23.77 -26.49
CA SER A 98 -18.17 24.76 -26.12
C SER A 98 -18.57 24.69 -24.64
N SER A 99 -18.26 23.60 -23.95
CA SER A 99 -18.55 23.41 -22.53
C SER A 99 -17.26 23.40 -21.71
N ARG A 100 -17.28 23.99 -20.51
CA ARG A 100 -16.18 23.80 -19.55
C ARG A 100 -16.23 22.42 -18.90
N ASN A 101 -17.42 21.88 -18.65
CA ASN A 101 -17.58 20.56 -18.08
C ASN A 101 -17.48 19.51 -19.18
N GLN A 102 -16.54 18.59 -19.01
CA GLN A 102 -16.29 17.48 -19.90
C GLN A 102 -16.74 16.19 -19.23
N GLU A 103 -17.23 15.25 -20.03
CA GLU A 103 -17.57 13.90 -19.60
C GLU A 103 -17.13 12.89 -20.66
N VAL A 104 -16.53 11.79 -20.23
CA VAL A 104 -16.16 10.67 -21.10
C VAL A 104 -16.45 9.36 -20.38
N SER A 105 -16.81 8.33 -21.15
CA SER A 105 -17.00 6.98 -20.61
C SER A 105 -16.04 5.99 -21.27
N PHE A 106 -15.50 5.09 -20.44
CA PHE A 106 -14.68 3.95 -20.82
C PHE A 106 -15.37 2.67 -20.44
N GLN A 107 -15.14 1.61 -21.21
CA GLN A 107 -15.75 0.30 -20.96
C GLN A 107 -14.72 -0.81 -21.07
N PHE A 108 -14.80 -1.78 -20.18
CA PHE A 108 -13.97 -2.98 -20.22
C PHE A 108 -14.73 -4.21 -19.71
N LYS A 109 -14.32 -5.39 -20.20
CA LYS A 109 -14.70 -6.69 -19.63
C LYS A 109 -13.46 -7.36 -19.08
N LEU A 110 -13.65 -8.20 -18.06
CA LEU A 110 -12.59 -9.05 -17.54
C LEU A 110 -12.51 -10.34 -18.36
N THR A 111 -11.31 -10.89 -18.51
CA THR A 111 -11.15 -12.27 -18.96
C THR A 111 -11.47 -13.24 -17.81
N ASN A 112 -11.66 -14.53 -18.13
CA ASN A 112 -11.84 -15.58 -17.11
C ASN A 112 -10.64 -15.63 -16.15
N GLN A 113 -9.42 -15.51 -16.67
CA GLN A 113 -8.20 -15.49 -15.87
C GLN A 113 -8.18 -14.27 -14.92
N GLN A 114 -8.43 -13.07 -15.45
CA GLN A 114 -8.44 -11.84 -14.65
C GLN A 114 -9.49 -11.86 -13.55
N ALA A 115 -10.69 -12.39 -13.84
CA ALA A 115 -11.74 -12.55 -12.85
C ALA A 115 -11.40 -13.58 -11.78
N ALA A 116 -10.68 -14.65 -12.13
CA ALA A 116 -10.18 -15.63 -11.18
C ALA A 116 -9.12 -15.03 -10.25
N GLU A 117 -8.11 -14.33 -10.79
CA GLU A 117 -7.07 -13.63 -10.00
C GLU A 117 -7.68 -12.60 -9.03
N LEU A 118 -8.64 -11.79 -9.50
CA LEU A 118 -9.39 -10.86 -8.63
C LEU A 118 -10.30 -11.57 -7.61
N GLY A 119 -10.67 -12.82 -7.87
CA GLY A 119 -11.42 -13.68 -6.98
C GLY A 119 -10.60 -14.23 -5.80
N GLU A 120 -9.27 -14.27 -5.92
CA GLU A 120 -8.35 -14.70 -4.84
C GLU A 120 -8.41 -13.79 -3.61
N ASN A 121 -8.89 -12.55 -3.76
CA ASN A 121 -9.11 -11.60 -2.66
C ASN A 121 -10.14 -12.04 -1.61
N ARG A 122 -10.70 -13.25 -1.72
CA ARG A 122 -11.81 -13.74 -0.90
C ARG A 122 -11.39 -14.57 0.31
N GLU A 123 -10.11 -14.55 0.71
CA GLU A 123 -9.74 -14.99 2.05
C GLU A 123 -10.26 -13.99 3.10
N ILE A 124 -11.56 -14.09 3.39
CA ILE A 124 -12.22 -13.34 4.45
C ILE A 124 -11.77 -13.96 5.77
N ILE A 125 -10.73 -13.40 6.38
CA ILE A 125 -10.38 -13.69 7.76
C ILE A 125 -11.28 -12.82 8.65
N PRO A 126 -12.11 -13.41 9.53
CA PRO A 126 -12.93 -12.64 10.45
C PRO A 126 -12.08 -11.68 11.29
N GLY A 127 -12.41 -10.38 11.27
CA GLY A 127 -11.69 -9.34 12.02
C GLY A 127 -10.54 -8.66 11.28
N VAL A 128 -10.14 -9.13 10.09
CA VAL A 128 -9.14 -8.47 9.24
C VAL A 128 -9.86 -7.65 8.18
N LYS A 129 -9.55 -6.34 8.07
CA LYS A 129 -10.07 -5.51 6.97
C LYS A 129 -9.69 -6.18 5.65
N ASN A 130 -10.67 -6.40 4.78
CA ASN A 130 -10.51 -7.11 3.52
C ASN A 130 -9.54 -6.32 2.61
N ASP A 131 -8.26 -6.66 2.67
CA ASP A 131 -7.21 -5.95 1.97
C ASP A 131 -7.07 -6.59 0.59
N TRP A 132 -7.58 -5.91 -0.44
CA TRP A 132 -7.58 -6.41 -1.80
C TRP A 132 -6.13 -6.63 -2.25
N HIS A 133 -5.69 -7.88 -2.28
CA HIS A 133 -4.36 -8.27 -2.70
C HIS A 133 -4.17 -8.02 -4.21
N TYR A 134 -5.17 -8.38 -5.02
CA TYR A 134 -5.30 -7.98 -6.41
C TYR A 134 -6.35 -6.87 -6.54
N GLN A 135 -6.00 -5.77 -7.21
CA GLN A 135 -6.85 -4.60 -7.33
C GLN A 135 -6.98 -4.18 -8.78
N ILE A 136 -8.17 -3.74 -9.17
CA ILE A 136 -8.36 -2.88 -10.34
C ILE A 136 -8.02 -1.44 -9.90
N GLN A 137 -6.90 -0.93 -10.40
CA GLN A 137 -6.36 0.38 -10.09
C GLN A 137 -6.54 1.34 -11.28
N LEU A 138 -7.13 2.49 -11.00
CA LEU A 138 -7.28 3.60 -11.94
C LEU A 138 -6.26 4.68 -11.60
N ARG A 139 -5.50 5.12 -12.61
CA ARG A 139 -4.52 6.20 -12.50
C ARG A 139 -4.81 7.28 -13.53
N ILE A 140 -4.67 8.53 -13.11
CA ILE A 140 -4.80 9.72 -13.98
C ILE A 140 -3.51 10.51 -13.82
N ALA A 141 -2.98 11.02 -14.92
CA ALA A 141 -1.77 11.83 -14.95
C ALA A 141 -1.91 12.97 -15.96
N ALA A 142 -0.98 13.93 -15.90
CA ALA A 142 -0.85 14.94 -16.93
C ALA A 142 -0.40 14.31 -18.26
N LEU A 143 -0.89 14.84 -19.38
CA LEU A 143 -0.46 14.50 -20.73
C LEU A 143 0.88 15.22 -21.00
N ASN A 144 1.96 14.65 -20.49
CA ASN A 144 3.32 15.12 -20.74
C ASN A 144 4.24 13.92 -20.99
N THR A 145 4.92 13.94 -22.14
CA THR A 145 5.79 12.85 -22.60
C THR A 145 7.27 13.10 -22.33
N SER A 146 7.64 14.28 -21.83
CA SER A 146 9.02 14.69 -21.61
C SER A 146 9.63 14.05 -20.36
N THR A 147 8.81 13.78 -19.35
CA THR A 147 9.23 13.19 -18.07
C THR A 147 8.31 12.05 -17.66
N GLU A 148 8.75 11.25 -16.68
CA GLU A 148 7.82 10.37 -15.97
C GLU A 148 6.76 11.21 -15.24
N GLN A 149 5.54 10.70 -15.21
CA GLN A 149 4.38 11.40 -14.66
C GLN A 149 3.96 10.78 -13.33
N ASP A 150 3.85 11.62 -12.31
CA ASP A 150 3.13 11.29 -11.07
C ASP A 150 1.61 11.28 -11.33
N ASP A 151 0.85 10.65 -10.43
CA ASP A 151 -0.61 10.74 -10.46
C ASP A 151 -1.03 12.21 -10.27
N HIS A 152 -1.91 12.69 -11.14
CA HIS A 152 -2.36 14.07 -11.15
C HIS A 152 -3.82 14.17 -11.62
N TYR A 153 -4.71 14.61 -10.73
CA TYR A 153 -6.13 14.76 -11.03
C TYR A 153 -6.44 16.07 -11.77
N PRO A 154 -7.34 16.06 -12.75
CA PRO A 154 -7.86 17.28 -13.34
C PRO A 154 -8.78 18.04 -12.36
N PRO A 155 -9.02 19.34 -12.61
CA PRO A 155 -9.93 20.15 -11.81
C PRO A 155 -11.34 19.57 -11.77
N ASN A 156 -12.00 19.65 -10.60
CA ASN A 156 -13.35 19.14 -10.37
C ASN A 156 -13.59 17.70 -10.83
N LEU A 157 -12.56 16.84 -10.70
CA LEU A 157 -12.66 15.43 -11.04
C LEU A 157 -13.82 14.75 -10.31
N GLY A 158 -14.69 14.10 -11.08
CA GLY A 158 -15.66 13.12 -10.62
C GLY A 158 -15.50 11.82 -11.40
N ILE A 159 -15.58 10.68 -10.70
CA ILE A 159 -15.51 9.36 -11.32
C ILE A 159 -16.67 8.52 -10.83
N LYS A 160 -17.33 7.82 -11.75
CA LYS A 160 -18.34 6.80 -11.47
C LYS A 160 -17.92 5.47 -12.09
N VAL A 161 -18.11 4.39 -11.36
CA VAL A 161 -17.96 3.03 -11.87
C VAL A 161 -19.30 2.33 -11.70
N ASN A 162 -19.87 1.85 -12.81
CA ASN A 162 -21.19 1.22 -12.83
C ASN A 162 -22.28 2.08 -12.15
N GLN A 163 -22.32 3.38 -12.51
CA GLN A 163 -23.21 4.41 -11.94
C GLN A 163 -22.96 4.79 -10.47
N ARG A 164 -22.01 4.14 -9.77
CA ARG A 164 -21.66 4.46 -8.38
C ARG A 164 -20.44 5.37 -8.31
N ALA A 165 -20.50 6.42 -7.50
CA ALA A 165 -19.40 7.37 -7.36
C ALA A 165 -18.18 6.71 -6.67
N VAL A 166 -16.98 6.95 -7.22
CA VAL A 166 -15.70 6.57 -6.60
C VAL A 166 -15.38 7.54 -5.48
N GLN A 167 -14.96 7.01 -4.33
CA GLN A 167 -14.50 7.83 -3.21
C GLN A 167 -13.11 8.40 -3.51
N LEU A 168 -13.06 9.72 -3.71
CA LEU A 168 -11.81 10.43 -3.94
C LEU A 168 -11.18 10.88 -2.60
N PRO A 169 -9.85 11.03 -2.53
CA PRO A 169 -9.15 11.46 -1.30
C PRO A 169 -9.67 12.80 -0.79
N ASN A 170 -9.81 13.03 0.51
CA ASN A 170 -10.34 14.31 1.00
C ASN A 170 -9.45 15.51 0.57
N PRO A 171 -10.05 16.64 0.16
CA PRO A 171 -9.28 17.86 -0.13
C PRO A 171 -8.54 18.35 1.11
N ILE A 172 -7.29 18.77 0.93
CA ILE A 172 -6.47 19.34 2.00
C ILE A 172 -6.53 20.87 1.86
N PRO A 173 -6.76 21.62 2.95
CA PRO A 173 -6.72 23.07 2.92
C PRO A 173 -5.36 23.58 2.41
N SER A 174 -5.39 24.55 1.51
CA SER A 174 -4.17 25.21 1.05
C SER A 174 -3.61 26.11 2.15
N ARG A 175 -2.29 26.08 2.37
CA ARG A 175 -1.58 27.05 3.25
C ARG A 175 -1.46 28.44 2.62
N VAL A 176 -1.73 28.57 1.31
CA VAL A 176 -1.67 29.82 0.55
C VAL A 176 -3.05 30.47 0.53
N GLN A 177 -3.15 31.74 0.93
CA GLN A 177 -4.38 32.54 0.88
C GLN A 177 -5.00 32.54 -0.52
N ASN A 178 -6.33 32.43 -0.61
CA ASN A 178 -7.12 32.42 -1.84
C ASN A 178 -6.86 31.27 -2.82
N LYS A 179 -6.14 30.22 -2.42
CA LYS A 179 -5.98 29.01 -3.23
C LYS A 179 -6.97 27.94 -2.77
N GLU A 180 -7.71 27.38 -3.72
CA GLU A 180 -8.72 26.36 -3.45
C GLU A 180 -8.09 25.11 -2.78
N PRO A 181 -8.87 24.37 -1.97
CA PRO A 181 -8.43 23.10 -1.39
C PRO A 181 -7.95 22.13 -2.46
N ILE A 182 -6.74 21.58 -2.29
CA ILE A 182 -6.15 20.67 -3.27
C ILE A 182 -6.43 19.25 -2.85
N ARG A 183 -6.93 18.45 -3.80
CA ARG A 183 -7.08 17.02 -3.60
C ARG A 183 -5.74 16.32 -3.84
N PRO A 184 -5.17 15.59 -2.86
CA PRO A 184 -3.94 14.85 -3.09
C PRO A 184 -4.19 13.78 -4.15
N SER A 185 -3.39 13.81 -5.22
CA SER A 185 -3.52 12.86 -6.32
C SER A 185 -2.83 11.55 -5.96
N ARG A 186 -3.52 10.43 -6.15
CA ARG A 186 -3.02 9.07 -5.87
C ARG A 186 -3.73 8.05 -6.77
N PRO A 187 -3.17 6.84 -6.96
CA PRO A 187 -3.90 5.73 -7.57
C PRO A 187 -5.22 5.44 -6.83
N LEU A 188 -6.26 5.07 -7.57
CA LEU A 188 -7.58 4.77 -7.03
C LEU A 188 -7.89 3.28 -7.17
N ASN A 189 -8.18 2.61 -6.05
CA ASN A 189 -8.71 1.24 -6.06
C ASN A 189 -10.22 1.30 -6.39
N ILE A 190 -10.59 0.84 -7.59
CA ILE A 190 -11.98 0.80 -8.05
C ILE A 190 -12.60 -0.59 -7.96
N SER A 191 -11.84 -1.60 -7.52
CA SER A 191 -12.30 -2.99 -7.38
C SER A 191 -13.64 -3.16 -6.67
N PRO A 192 -13.92 -2.44 -5.54
CA PRO A 192 -15.19 -2.58 -4.83
C PRO A 192 -16.43 -2.19 -5.65
N LEU A 193 -16.26 -1.42 -6.71
CA LEU A 193 -17.34 -0.94 -7.58
C LEU A 193 -17.42 -1.72 -8.89
N CYS A 194 -16.40 -2.53 -9.19
CA CYS A 194 -16.35 -3.35 -10.40
C CYS A 194 -17.15 -4.65 -10.23
N LYS A 195 -17.76 -5.08 -11.31
CA LYS A 195 -18.38 -6.40 -11.44
C LYS A 195 -17.29 -7.39 -11.83
N ILE A 196 -16.93 -8.28 -10.90
CA ILE A 196 -15.94 -9.34 -11.11
C ILE A 196 -16.62 -10.52 -11.83
N CYS A 197 -17.02 -10.29 -13.09
CA CYS A 197 -17.68 -11.28 -13.93
C CYS A 197 -17.24 -11.10 -15.39
N PRO A 198 -16.69 -12.14 -16.05
CA PRO A 198 -16.18 -12.04 -17.43
C PRO A 198 -17.23 -11.63 -18.47
N PHE A 199 -18.50 -11.97 -18.21
CA PHE A 199 -19.58 -11.74 -19.17
C PHE A 199 -20.18 -10.33 -19.08
N VAL A 200 -19.91 -9.60 -17.99
CA VAL A 200 -20.53 -8.31 -17.70
C VAL A 200 -19.57 -7.16 -18.00
N MET A 201 -20.09 -6.13 -18.66
CA MET A 201 -19.34 -4.90 -18.92
C MET A 201 -19.22 -4.05 -17.65
N ASN A 202 -18.01 -3.57 -17.37
CA ASN A 202 -17.77 -2.48 -16.43
C ASN A 202 -17.70 -1.17 -17.19
N ILE A 203 -18.38 -0.14 -16.68
CA ILE A 203 -18.41 1.19 -17.29
C ILE A 203 -17.83 2.19 -16.30
N ILE A 204 -16.83 2.95 -16.73
CA ILE A 204 -16.20 4.04 -15.98
C ILE A 204 -16.60 5.35 -16.65
N THR A 205 -17.26 6.24 -15.94
CA THR A 205 -17.58 7.59 -16.41
C THR A 205 -16.74 8.59 -15.64
N VAL A 206 -15.98 9.42 -16.35
CA VAL A 206 -15.08 10.43 -15.81
C VAL A 206 -15.61 11.80 -16.24
N ASN A 207 -15.77 12.70 -15.28
CA ASN A 207 -16.10 14.10 -15.52
C ASN A 207 -15.04 15.00 -14.89
N TRP A 208 -14.75 16.12 -15.54
CA TRP A 208 -13.79 17.12 -15.08
C TRP A 208 -14.10 18.48 -15.71
N THR A 209 -13.49 19.53 -15.18
CA THR A 209 -13.57 20.86 -15.77
C THR A 209 -12.32 21.12 -16.63
N TYR A 210 -12.53 21.50 -17.89
CA TYR A 210 -11.51 21.99 -18.80
C TYR A 210 -11.48 23.53 -18.78
N GLU A 211 -10.29 24.09 -18.80
CA GLU A 211 -10.06 25.54 -18.89
C GLU A 211 -9.43 25.88 -20.22
N PHE A 212 -10.14 26.64 -21.07
CA PHE A 212 -9.73 26.95 -22.44
C PHE A 212 -8.37 27.63 -22.58
N ASN A 213 -7.94 28.35 -21.55
CA ASN A 213 -6.67 29.08 -21.53
C ASN A 213 -5.53 28.26 -20.89
N ASN A 214 -5.84 27.07 -20.39
CA ASN A 214 -4.88 26.18 -19.77
C ASN A 214 -4.56 25.03 -20.74
N ASN A 215 -3.29 24.85 -21.08
CA ASN A 215 -2.82 23.74 -21.92
C ASN A 215 -2.60 22.44 -21.14
N ASP A 216 -3.14 22.34 -19.92
CA ASP A 216 -3.12 21.13 -19.13
C ASP A 216 -4.11 20.10 -19.68
N PHE A 217 -3.56 19.09 -20.33
CA PHE A 217 -4.30 17.91 -20.75
C PHE A 217 -3.99 16.73 -19.83
N TYR A 218 -4.88 15.75 -19.80
CA TYR A 218 -4.80 14.62 -18.88
C TYR A 218 -4.98 13.30 -19.63
N VAL A 219 -4.47 12.24 -19.02
CA VAL A 219 -4.63 10.88 -19.48
C VAL A 219 -5.05 9.97 -18.34
N ILE A 220 -5.71 8.88 -18.70
CA ILE A 220 -6.17 7.85 -17.78
C ILE A 220 -5.68 6.48 -18.22
N LYS A 221 -5.41 5.61 -17.26
CA LYS A 221 -5.24 4.17 -17.48
C LYS A 221 -5.89 3.36 -16.37
N VAL A 222 -6.22 2.10 -16.68
CA VAL A 222 -6.80 1.15 -15.73
C VAL A 222 -6.08 -0.18 -15.86
N GLU A 223 -5.58 -0.69 -14.73
CA GLU A 223 -4.73 -1.86 -14.65
C GLU A 223 -5.19 -2.79 -13.53
N ILE A 224 -4.97 -4.09 -13.67
CA ILE A 224 -5.00 -5.03 -12.56
C ILE A 224 -3.60 -5.06 -11.95
N VAL A 225 -3.52 -4.80 -10.65
CA VAL A 225 -2.26 -4.77 -9.90
C VAL A 225 -2.30 -5.74 -8.73
N LYS A 226 -1.14 -6.28 -8.33
CA LYS A 226 -0.95 -7.00 -7.07
C LYS A 226 -0.32 -6.04 -6.06
N LYS A 227 -1.01 -5.78 -4.96
CA LYS A 227 -0.51 -5.01 -3.82
C LYS A 227 0.55 -5.85 -3.09
N LEU A 228 1.69 -5.24 -2.86
CA LEU A 228 2.83 -5.83 -2.17
C LEU A 228 2.93 -5.29 -0.75
N THR A 229 3.60 -6.05 0.11
CA THR A 229 3.93 -5.68 1.48
C THR A 229 5.35 -5.13 1.61
N SER A 230 5.68 -4.55 2.76
CA SER A 230 7.07 -4.19 3.09
C SER A 230 8.01 -5.40 3.06
N SER A 231 7.53 -6.59 3.46
CA SER A 231 8.29 -7.85 3.38
C SER A 231 8.59 -8.24 1.93
N ASP A 232 7.60 -8.15 1.03
CA ASP A 232 7.80 -8.43 -0.40
C ASP A 232 8.86 -7.50 -1.02
N LEU A 233 8.83 -6.21 -0.67
CA LEU A 233 9.84 -5.25 -1.13
C LEU A 233 11.20 -5.48 -0.50
N LEU A 234 11.26 -5.92 0.76
CA LEU A 234 12.52 -6.26 1.39
C LEU A 234 13.18 -7.44 0.68
N ASP A 235 12.41 -8.47 0.35
CA ASP A 235 12.94 -9.64 -0.35
C ASP A 235 13.42 -9.29 -1.75
N ARG A 236 12.71 -8.44 -2.47
CA ARG A 236 13.20 -7.87 -3.74
C ARG A 236 14.48 -7.06 -3.57
N LEU A 237 14.59 -6.27 -2.51
CA LEU A 237 15.80 -5.50 -2.22
C LEU A 237 16.99 -6.42 -1.93
N LYS A 238 16.78 -7.53 -1.21
CA LYS A 238 17.80 -8.58 -1.01
C LYS A 238 18.16 -9.25 -2.35
N SER A 239 17.18 -9.58 -3.18
CA SER A 239 17.41 -10.19 -4.51
C SER A 239 18.14 -9.26 -5.48
N LYS A 240 17.99 -7.94 -5.35
CA LYS A 240 18.78 -6.94 -6.10
C LYS A 240 20.27 -7.04 -5.79
N GLY A 241 20.64 -7.61 -4.65
CA GLY A 241 22.00 -7.83 -4.21
C GLY A 241 22.50 -6.77 -3.24
N ILE A 242 23.60 -7.13 -2.56
CA ILE A 242 24.29 -6.29 -1.60
C ILE A 242 25.40 -5.52 -2.32
N LYS A 243 25.56 -4.23 -2.03
CA LYS A 243 26.70 -3.47 -2.57
C LYS A 243 28.00 -3.97 -1.92
N PRO A 244 29.06 -4.18 -2.72
CA PRO A 244 30.32 -4.68 -2.20
C PRO A 244 30.93 -3.69 -1.20
N VAL A 245 31.70 -4.21 -0.24
CA VAL A 245 32.30 -3.42 0.86
C VAL A 245 33.11 -2.25 0.30
N GLU A 246 33.83 -2.48 -0.80
CA GLU A 246 34.69 -1.52 -1.49
C GLU A 246 33.92 -0.27 -1.95
N TYR A 247 32.62 -0.39 -2.23
CA TYR A 247 31.79 0.75 -2.62
C TYR A 247 31.74 1.82 -1.54
N THR A 248 31.49 1.42 -0.30
CA THR A 248 31.40 2.35 0.84
C THR A 248 32.79 2.73 1.32
N THR A 249 33.75 1.80 1.30
CA THR A 249 35.16 2.09 1.60
C THR A 249 35.71 3.21 0.70
N LYS A 250 35.37 3.20 -0.60
CA LYS A 250 35.74 4.29 -1.51
C LYS A 250 35.13 5.63 -1.08
N ILE A 251 33.83 5.67 -0.75
CA ILE A 251 33.16 6.90 -0.31
C ILE A 251 33.78 7.43 1.00
N ILE A 252 34.17 6.55 1.92
CA ILE A 252 34.87 6.92 3.15
C ILE A 252 36.20 7.59 2.83
N ARG A 253 37.02 6.96 1.96
CA ARG A 253 38.30 7.51 1.52
C ARG A 253 38.15 8.85 0.82
N ASP A 254 37.21 8.95 -0.11
CA ASP A 254 36.98 10.17 -0.88
C ASP A 254 36.64 11.33 0.09
N LYS A 255 35.76 11.10 1.07
CA LYS A 255 35.38 12.11 2.08
C LYS A 255 36.49 12.50 3.06
N LEU A 256 37.30 11.53 3.50
CA LEU A 256 38.32 11.77 4.53
C LEU A 256 39.67 12.21 3.96
N ASN A 257 39.87 12.10 2.65
CA ASN A 257 41.07 12.54 1.94
C ASN A 257 40.86 13.83 1.14
N GLU A 258 39.74 14.54 1.31
CA GLU A 258 39.52 15.87 0.74
C GLU A 258 40.55 16.87 1.31
N THR A 259 41.64 17.09 0.57
CA THR A 259 42.82 17.88 0.96
C THR A 259 42.64 19.40 0.89
N ASP A 260 41.49 19.90 0.44
CA ASP A 260 41.25 21.34 0.24
C ASP A 260 40.58 22.03 1.45
N CYS A 261 40.36 21.32 2.57
CA CYS A 261 39.81 21.92 3.79
C CYS A 261 40.94 22.20 4.81
N GLU A 262 41.09 23.45 5.26
CA GLU A 262 42.01 23.82 6.37
C GLU A 262 41.69 23.10 7.68
N ILE A 263 40.46 22.59 7.83
CA ILE A 263 40.03 21.73 8.94
C ILE A 263 39.81 20.32 8.38
N ALA A 264 40.88 19.54 8.28
CA ALA A 264 40.80 18.14 7.90
C ALA A 264 40.16 17.33 9.03
N THR A 265 39.03 16.68 8.75
CA THR A 265 38.41 15.73 9.68
C THR A 265 39.07 14.38 9.46
N ASP A 266 39.93 13.95 10.40
CA ASP A 266 40.66 12.69 10.25
C ASP A 266 39.80 11.44 10.47
N THR A 267 38.63 11.60 11.09
CA THR A 267 37.75 10.48 11.45
C THR A 267 36.26 10.85 11.35
N LEU A 268 35.41 9.89 10.97
CA LEU A 268 33.96 10.08 10.92
C LEU A 268 33.25 9.10 11.87
N GLN A 269 32.47 9.62 12.81
CA GLN A 269 31.67 8.81 13.72
C GLN A 269 30.32 8.44 13.07
N VAL A 270 29.93 7.17 13.16
CA VAL A 270 28.65 6.65 12.62
C VAL A 270 27.97 5.77 13.66
N ASN A 271 26.65 5.90 13.76
CA ASN A 271 25.84 5.12 14.69
C ASN A 271 25.27 3.85 13.99
N LEU A 272 25.35 2.71 14.67
CA LEU A 272 24.85 1.41 14.19
C LEU A 272 23.37 1.17 14.54
N ALA A 273 22.76 2.07 15.32
CA ALA A 273 21.32 2.16 15.48
C ALA A 273 20.67 2.87 14.30
N CYS A 274 19.48 2.41 13.95
CA CYS A 274 18.65 3.00 12.92
C CYS A 274 18.09 4.34 13.43
N PRO A 275 18.19 5.44 12.66
CA PRO A 275 17.63 6.74 13.04
C PRO A 275 16.09 6.73 13.13
N LEU A 276 15.43 5.76 12.49
CA LEU A 276 13.97 5.63 12.51
C LEU A 276 13.46 4.84 13.72
N SER A 277 13.96 3.61 13.92
CA SER A 277 13.50 2.74 15.00
C SER A 277 14.20 2.98 16.33
N ARG A 278 15.34 3.69 16.32
CA ARG A 278 16.25 3.85 17.46
C ARG A 278 16.80 2.51 18.01
N THR A 279 16.65 1.43 17.24
CA THR A 279 17.18 0.10 17.54
C THR A 279 18.36 -0.22 16.63
N ARG A 280 19.20 -1.19 17.02
CA ARG A 280 20.28 -1.68 16.16
C ARG A 280 19.75 -2.06 14.78
N MET A 281 20.43 -1.59 13.73
CA MET A 281 20.08 -1.96 12.36
C MET A 281 20.29 -3.46 12.15
N THR A 282 19.37 -4.09 11.42
CA THR A 282 19.53 -5.48 10.96
C THR A 282 19.94 -5.53 9.51
N ILE A 283 19.33 -4.70 8.66
CA ILE A 283 19.65 -4.60 7.23
C ILE A 283 20.00 -3.14 6.94
N PRO A 284 21.29 -2.75 6.98
CA PRO A 284 21.71 -1.39 6.73
C PRO A 284 21.46 -1.04 5.26
N CYS A 285 20.69 0.01 5.05
CA CYS A 285 20.25 0.47 3.74
C CYS A 285 20.43 1.97 3.60
N ARG A 286 20.74 2.41 2.38
CA ARG A 286 20.65 3.82 1.97
C ARG A 286 20.34 3.91 0.47
N ALA A 287 19.95 5.11 0.02
CA ALA A 287 19.84 5.37 -1.41
C ALA A 287 21.19 5.74 -2.03
N SER A 288 21.40 5.39 -3.30
CA SER A 288 22.59 5.79 -4.07
C SER A 288 22.70 7.30 -4.28
N THR A 289 21.61 8.03 -4.07
CA THR A 289 21.54 9.49 -4.15
C THR A 289 21.89 10.19 -2.84
N CYS A 290 22.04 9.44 -1.74
CA CYS A 290 22.41 10.00 -0.45
C CYS A 290 23.91 10.31 -0.38
N THR A 291 24.26 11.51 0.08
CA THR A 291 25.64 11.94 0.29
C THR A 291 26.19 11.57 1.67
N HIS A 292 25.37 11.14 2.63
CA HIS A 292 25.80 10.72 3.97
C HIS A 292 26.22 9.23 4.01
N LEU A 293 26.96 8.85 5.06
CA LEU A 293 27.34 7.45 5.31
C LEU A 293 26.38 6.72 6.25
N GLN A 294 25.68 7.45 7.14
CA GLN A 294 24.72 6.86 8.07
C GLN A 294 23.65 6.06 7.32
N CYS A 295 23.55 4.77 7.59
CA CYS A 295 22.50 3.91 7.07
C CYS A 295 21.24 4.01 7.94
N PHE A 296 20.14 3.50 7.41
CA PHE A 296 18.92 3.22 8.15
C PHE A 296 18.50 1.77 7.91
N ASP A 297 17.67 1.22 8.78
CA ASP A 297 17.21 -0.15 8.67
C ASP A 297 16.16 -0.29 7.54
N ALA A 298 16.41 -1.23 6.62
CA ALA A 298 15.62 -1.40 5.41
C ALA A 298 14.14 -1.73 5.69
N ILE A 299 13.88 -2.69 6.59
CA ILE A 299 12.50 -3.13 6.85
C ILE A 299 11.71 -2.02 7.53
N THR A 300 12.31 -1.31 8.48
CA THR A 300 11.69 -0.16 9.15
C THR A 300 11.31 0.93 8.14
N TYR A 301 12.20 1.23 7.20
CA TYR A 301 11.95 2.23 6.15
C TYR A 301 10.83 1.81 5.19
N LEU A 302 10.79 0.52 4.80
CA LEU A 302 9.74 -0.01 3.92
C LEU A 302 8.38 -0.04 4.62
N GLN A 303 8.30 -0.42 5.89
CA GLN A 303 7.07 -0.40 6.69
C GLN A 303 6.49 1.01 6.83
N MET A 304 7.35 2.01 7.06
CA MET A 304 6.92 3.42 7.06
C MET A 304 6.29 3.81 5.73
N ASN A 305 6.92 3.44 4.61
CA ASN A 305 6.43 3.75 3.27
C ASN A 305 5.20 2.95 2.86
N GLU A 306 5.01 1.73 3.39
CA GLU A 306 3.80 0.94 3.19
C GLU A 306 2.58 1.65 3.80
N LYS A 307 2.74 2.23 4.99
CA LYS A 307 1.70 3.06 5.65
C LYS A 307 1.50 4.38 4.92
N LYS A 308 2.59 5.08 4.59
CA LYS A 308 2.57 6.38 3.91
C LYS A 308 3.77 6.53 3.00
N GLN A 309 3.52 6.44 1.69
CA GLN A 309 4.53 6.47 0.62
C GLN A 309 5.17 7.85 0.43
N THR A 310 5.95 8.33 1.41
CA THR A 310 6.66 9.61 1.34
C THR A 310 7.95 9.51 0.55
N TRP A 311 8.65 8.37 0.63
CA TRP A 311 9.94 8.10 -0.01
C TRP A 311 11.00 9.18 0.28
N VAL A 312 11.10 9.58 1.55
CA VAL A 312 12.03 10.59 2.06
C VAL A 312 13.08 9.94 2.96
N CYS A 313 14.36 10.20 2.70
CA CYS A 313 15.45 9.67 3.52
C CYS A 313 15.35 10.20 4.97
N PRO A 314 15.38 9.33 5.99
CA PRO A 314 15.28 9.76 7.39
C PRO A 314 16.52 10.46 7.94
N VAL A 315 17.64 10.44 7.19
CA VAL A 315 18.89 11.08 7.61
C VAL A 315 19.03 12.47 7.01
N CYS A 316 18.83 12.61 5.70
CA CYS A 316 19.06 13.89 5.00
C CYS A 316 17.79 14.57 4.48
N ASN A 317 16.61 13.99 4.69
CA ASN A 317 15.31 14.50 4.22
C ASN A 317 15.20 14.70 2.69
N GLN A 318 16.10 14.09 1.91
CA GLN A 318 16.05 14.11 0.44
C GLN A 318 15.24 12.94 -0.13
N SER A 319 14.89 13.04 -1.42
CA SER A 319 14.19 11.96 -2.15
C SER A 319 14.97 10.64 -2.10
N CYS A 320 14.30 9.58 -1.70
CA CYS A 320 14.86 8.26 -1.42
C CYS A 320 13.91 7.17 -1.96
N GLN A 321 13.77 7.17 -3.29
CA GLN A 321 12.88 6.26 -4.01
C GLN A 321 13.36 4.80 -3.87
N TYR A 322 12.42 3.85 -3.85
CA TYR A 322 12.75 2.42 -3.77
C TYR A 322 13.81 1.97 -4.79
N GLY A 323 13.72 2.45 -6.03
CA GLY A 323 14.66 2.11 -7.11
C GLY A 323 16.11 2.45 -6.83
N SER A 324 16.39 3.48 -6.00
CA SER A 324 17.75 3.89 -5.64
C SER A 324 18.27 3.24 -4.36
N LEU A 325 17.44 2.50 -3.62
CA LEU A 325 17.86 1.80 -2.41
C LEU A 325 18.84 0.66 -2.72
N PHE A 326 19.77 0.43 -1.80
CA PHE A 326 20.65 -0.72 -1.78
C PHE A 326 21.01 -1.11 -0.34
N ILE A 327 21.38 -2.38 -0.16
CA ILE A 327 21.93 -2.89 1.10
C ILE A 327 23.44 -2.62 1.11
N ASP A 328 23.92 -1.95 2.15
CA ASP A 328 25.32 -1.53 2.27
C ASP A 328 26.16 -2.66 2.88
N GLY A 329 26.96 -3.33 2.04
CA GLY A 329 27.74 -4.49 2.48
C GLY A 329 28.82 -4.17 3.49
N TYR A 330 29.36 -2.93 3.48
CA TYR A 330 30.33 -2.49 4.49
C TYR A 330 29.68 -2.49 5.87
N PHE A 331 28.56 -1.79 6.03
CA PHE A 331 27.87 -1.73 7.33
C PHE A 331 27.27 -3.07 7.73
N LEU A 332 26.90 -3.92 6.77
CA LEU A 332 26.47 -5.28 7.08
C LEU A 332 27.60 -6.08 7.75
N GLN A 333 28.82 -5.99 7.23
CA GLN A 333 30.01 -6.61 7.81
C GLN A 333 30.37 -6.02 9.18
N VAL A 334 30.26 -4.69 9.35
CA VAL A 334 30.46 -4.05 10.66
C VAL A 334 29.47 -4.58 11.69
N LEU A 335 28.18 -4.63 11.34
CA LEU A 335 27.12 -5.07 12.25
C LEU A 335 27.33 -6.52 12.72
N GLU A 336 27.83 -7.39 11.85
CA GLU A 336 28.18 -8.78 12.15
C GLU A 336 29.43 -8.89 13.04
N SER A 337 30.43 -8.04 12.79
CA SER A 337 31.72 -8.05 13.50
C SER A 337 31.66 -7.40 14.89
N TYR A 338 30.83 -6.36 15.08
CA TYR A 338 30.79 -5.55 16.31
C TYR A 338 29.44 -5.61 17.02
N LYS A 339 29.08 -6.80 17.51
CA LYS A 339 27.71 -7.13 17.97
C LYS A 339 27.18 -6.22 19.09
N ASP A 340 28.02 -5.86 20.05
CA ASP A 340 27.59 -5.17 21.27
C ASP A 340 27.77 -3.64 21.21
N GLY A 341 28.42 -3.13 20.18
CA GLY A 341 28.73 -1.71 20.08
C GLY A 341 27.69 -0.90 19.33
N SER A 342 27.41 0.31 19.80
CA SER A 342 26.44 1.22 19.20
C SER A 342 27.04 2.14 18.15
N GLU A 343 28.32 2.48 18.25
CA GLU A 343 28.95 3.52 17.43
C GLU A 343 30.36 3.11 17.01
N ILE A 344 30.74 3.54 15.81
CA ILE A 344 32.05 3.29 15.23
C ILE A 344 32.69 4.58 14.73
N ILE A 345 34.01 4.60 14.71
CA ILE A 345 34.83 5.66 14.15
C ILE A 345 35.47 5.13 12.87
N LEU A 346 35.18 5.78 11.74
CA LEU A 346 35.73 5.48 10.43
C LEU A 346 37.04 6.25 10.21
N THR A 347 38.05 5.58 9.66
CA THR A 347 39.39 6.12 9.42
C THR A 347 39.68 6.30 7.92
N LYS A 348 40.72 7.08 7.59
CA LYS A 348 41.08 7.48 6.20
C LYS A 348 41.34 6.32 5.25
N ASP A 349 41.81 5.19 5.75
CA ASP A 349 42.05 3.96 4.98
C ASP A 349 40.75 3.18 4.69
N GLY A 350 39.66 3.55 5.34
CA GLY A 350 38.34 2.92 5.27
C GLY A 350 38.13 1.83 6.32
N SER A 351 39.07 1.63 7.25
CA SER A 351 38.85 0.76 8.41
C SER A 351 37.97 1.47 9.45
N TRP A 352 37.62 0.74 10.52
CA TRP A 352 36.78 1.26 11.60
C TRP A 352 37.26 0.75 12.94
N THR A 353 37.04 1.55 13.99
CA THR A 353 37.23 1.16 15.38
C THR A 353 35.93 1.36 16.15
N GLY A 354 35.72 0.58 17.22
CA GLY A 354 34.61 0.83 18.13
C GLY A 354 34.78 2.17 18.83
N TYR A 355 33.71 2.95 18.95
CA TYR A 355 33.73 4.16 19.75
C TYR A 355 33.88 3.78 21.23
N VAL A 356 34.95 4.26 21.86
CA VAL A 356 35.16 4.18 23.30
C VAL A 356 35.08 5.61 23.82
N PRO A 357 34.10 5.95 24.67
CA PRO A 357 34.06 7.25 25.32
C PRO A 357 35.39 7.50 26.03
N PRO A 358 35.97 8.71 25.95
CA PRO A 358 37.14 9.05 26.76
C PRO A 358 36.85 8.69 28.22
N LYS A 359 37.70 7.85 28.82
CA LYS A 359 37.64 7.63 30.27
C LYS A 359 38.03 8.95 30.92
N ASP A 360 37.10 9.58 31.62
CA ASP A 360 37.39 10.76 32.44
C ASP A 360 38.40 10.37 33.53
N GLU A 361 39.69 10.55 33.25
CA GLU A 361 40.74 10.46 34.27
C GLU A 361 40.81 11.80 35.02
N HIS A 362 40.37 11.74 36.30
CA HIS A 362 40.45 12.74 37.38
C HIS A 362 39.39 13.86 37.46
N LYS A 363 38.46 13.70 38.43
CA LYS A 363 38.56 14.36 39.74
C LYS A 363 37.68 13.69 40.81
N GLY A 364 38.31 13.45 41.97
CA GLY A 364 37.69 12.85 43.15
C GLY A 364 36.66 13.76 43.85
N SER A 365 35.79 13.09 44.59
CA SER A 365 34.77 13.52 45.56
C SER A 365 34.53 15.02 45.78
N LYS A 366 33.27 15.45 45.68
CA LYS A 366 32.39 15.74 46.85
C LYS A 366 30.95 16.02 46.39
N SER A 367 30.02 15.58 47.24
CA SER A 367 28.57 15.72 47.16
C SER A 367 28.09 17.18 47.02
N ALA A 368 27.07 17.43 46.20
CA ALA A 368 25.82 18.08 46.59
C ALA A 368 24.92 18.38 45.35
N ASN A 369 23.61 18.18 45.56
CA ASN A 369 22.45 18.51 44.73
C ASN A 369 22.60 19.63 43.67
N ALA A 370 22.10 19.36 42.46
CA ALA A 370 21.39 20.37 41.67
C ALA A 370 20.42 19.73 40.64
N ALA A 371 19.24 20.33 40.58
CA ALA A 371 18.06 20.07 39.76
C ALA A 371 18.28 19.56 38.32
N ALA A 372 17.51 18.52 37.97
CA ALA A 372 17.13 18.26 36.59
C ALA A 372 16.03 19.26 36.19
N ALA A 373 16.36 20.15 35.25
CA ALA A 373 15.38 20.84 34.43
C ALA A 373 15.12 19.94 33.21
N ASP A 374 13.99 19.24 33.21
CA ASP A 374 13.57 18.40 32.11
C ASP A 374 13.05 19.25 30.94
N VAL A 375 13.46 18.82 29.74
CA VAL A 375 13.36 19.54 28.48
C VAL A 375 12.29 18.86 27.65
N ALA A 376 11.30 19.65 27.22
CA ALA A 376 10.38 19.44 26.08
C ALA A 376 10.05 17.99 25.67
N ASP A 377 8.95 17.51 26.25
CA ASP A 377 8.12 16.41 25.77
C ASP A 377 7.68 16.63 24.31
N LEU A 378 8.21 15.82 23.39
CA LEU A 378 7.63 15.61 22.07
C LEU A 378 6.55 14.54 22.21
N SER A 379 5.36 14.99 22.58
CA SER A 379 4.17 14.17 22.70
C SER A 379 3.90 13.41 21.38
N ILE A 380 3.94 12.08 21.48
CA ILE A 380 3.39 11.16 20.49
C ILE A 380 1.90 11.47 20.38
N VAL A 381 1.46 12.00 19.24
CA VAL A 381 0.04 12.13 18.95
C VAL A 381 -0.46 10.74 18.53
N CYS A 382 -1.00 10.00 19.49
CA CYS A 382 -1.94 8.93 19.23
C CYS A 382 -3.19 9.56 18.61
N LEU A 383 -3.41 9.32 17.31
CA LEU A 383 -4.70 9.57 16.67
C LEU A 383 -5.48 8.26 16.76
N ASP A 384 -6.36 8.22 17.75
CA ASP A 384 -7.41 7.23 17.87
C ASP A 384 -8.36 7.28 16.66
N ASP A 385 -8.96 6.13 16.40
CA ASP A 385 -9.99 5.86 15.39
C ASP A 385 -11.21 6.77 15.55
N ASP A 386 -11.67 7.37 14.44
CA ASP A 386 -13.00 7.97 14.33
C ASP A 386 -13.66 7.47 13.03
N ASP A 387 -14.39 6.36 13.16
CA ASP A 387 -15.51 6.01 12.28
C ASP A 387 -16.78 6.69 12.83
N PRO A 388 -17.58 7.39 12.00
CA PRO A 388 -18.97 7.63 12.35
C PRO A 388 -19.95 6.94 11.40
N VAL A 389 -20.79 6.11 12.00
CA VAL A 389 -22.05 5.55 11.48
C VAL A 389 -23.12 6.67 11.43
N PRO A 390 -24.09 6.64 10.49
CA PRO A 390 -24.91 7.82 10.17
C PRO A 390 -26.11 7.98 11.11
N SER A 391 -26.47 9.23 11.41
CA SER A 391 -27.78 9.56 11.97
C SER A 391 -28.46 10.68 11.18
N THR A 392 -29.76 10.47 11.01
CA THR A 392 -30.76 11.21 10.25
C THR A 392 -31.27 12.48 10.93
N ALA A 393 -31.88 13.34 10.10
CA ALA A 393 -32.98 14.27 10.38
C ALA A 393 -32.68 15.76 10.70
N ALA A 394 -33.00 16.57 9.68
CA ALA A 394 -34.00 17.66 9.69
C ALA A 394 -33.82 18.93 10.56
N ALA A 395 -33.65 20.04 9.83
CA ALA A 395 -34.49 21.25 9.84
C ALA A 395 -34.16 22.46 10.78
N THR A 396 -34.10 23.62 10.11
CA THR A 396 -34.64 24.95 10.49
C THR A 396 -33.71 26.00 11.14
N THR A 397 -33.26 26.93 10.28
CA THR A 397 -33.41 28.41 10.30
C THR A 397 -33.20 29.27 11.56
N LYS A 398 -32.43 30.37 11.37
CA LYS A 398 -32.52 31.78 11.89
C LYS A 398 -31.22 32.28 12.55
N THR A 399 -30.42 33.12 11.88
CA THR A 399 -30.41 34.62 11.78
C THR A 399 -29.77 35.38 12.95
N ALA A 400 -29.02 36.43 12.59
CA ALA A 400 -28.52 37.60 13.34
C ALA A 400 -27.24 37.38 14.19
N SER A 401 -26.05 37.88 13.86
CA SER A 401 -25.54 39.25 13.63
C SER A 401 -25.14 40.01 14.91
N VAL A 402 -23.94 40.59 14.87
CA VAL A 402 -23.47 41.85 15.51
C VAL A 402 -22.35 41.78 16.58
N ILE A 403 -21.13 42.12 16.12
CA ILE A 403 -20.19 43.18 16.59
C ILE A 403 -19.55 43.12 18.01
N LYS A 404 -18.23 42.86 17.97
CA LYS A 404 -17.06 43.58 18.52
C LYS A 404 -16.94 44.03 20.00
N ASN A 405 -15.73 43.71 20.48
CA ASN A 405 -14.77 44.48 21.28
C ASN A 405 -14.87 44.49 22.82
N GLY A 406 -13.77 44.08 23.45
CA GLY A 406 -13.02 45.01 24.31
C GLY A 406 -12.90 44.67 25.80
N ALA A 407 -11.73 44.11 26.15
CA ALA A 407 -10.88 44.45 27.29
C ALA A 407 -11.27 44.10 28.76
N GLU A 408 -10.21 43.64 29.46
CA GLU A 408 -9.87 43.79 30.89
C GLU A 408 -10.41 42.80 31.96
N VAL A 409 -9.53 41.82 32.23
CA VAL A 409 -9.02 41.35 33.53
C VAL A 409 -9.74 41.85 34.79
N LYS A 410 -10.38 40.91 35.50
CA LYS A 410 -10.42 40.88 36.98
C LYS A 410 -10.26 39.45 37.51
N THR A 411 -9.33 39.32 38.43
CA THR A 411 -9.01 38.17 39.25
C THR A 411 -10.15 37.89 40.25
N SER A 412 -10.61 36.65 40.31
CA SER A 412 -11.31 36.10 41.48
C SER A 412 -11.10 34.59 41.51
N GLY A 413 -10.63 34.09 42.66
CA GLY A 413 -10.21 32.71 42.85
C GLY A 413 -11.36 31.73 42.78
N ILE A 414 -11.10 30.58 42.16
CA ILE A 414 -11.94 29.39 42.26
C ILE A 414 -11.01 28.20 42.55
N SER A 415 -11.31 27.57 43.68
CA SER A 415 -10.76 26.32 44.20
C SER A 415 -10.85 25.16 43.22
N ILE A 416 -9.74 24.45 43.04
CA ILE A 416 -9.64 23.22 42.25
C ILE A 416 -10.11 22.03 43.11
N PRO A 417 -11.08 21.20 42.68
CA PRO A 417 -11.34 19.91 43.32
C PRO A 417 -10.32 18.88 42.84
N ILE A 418 -9.66 18.21 43.78
CA ILE A 418 -8.77 17.06 43.55
C ILE A 418 -9.62 15.83 43.17
N PRO A 419 -9.35 15.12 42.07
CA PRO A 419 -9.99 13.83 41.79
C PRO A 419 -9.39 12.70 42.67
N PRO A 420 -10.21 11.75 43.16
CA PRO A 420 -9.71 10.66 44.00
C PRO A 420 -8.93 9.61 43.21
N ALA A 421 -7.98 8.98 43.91
CA ALA A 421 -7.04 7.99 43.41
C ALA A 421 -7.69 6.72 42.85
N ALA A 422 -7.00 6.13 41.87
CA ALA A 422 -7.37 4.93 41.11
C ALA A 422 -7.63 3.70 41.99
N ALA A 423 -8.72 2.98 41.69
CA ALA A 423 -8.95 1.63 42.17
C ALA A 423 -8.12 0.63 41.35
N GLY A 424 -7.37 -0.24 42.04
CA GLY A 424 -6.56 -1.29 41.42
C GLY A 424 -7.38 -2.39 40.74
N PRO A 425 -6.73 -3.25 39.94
CA PRO A 425 -7.41 -4.27 39.15
C PRO A 425 -8.01 -5.40 40.03
N PRO A 426 -9.11 -6.03 39.58
CA PRO A 426 -9.78 -7.10 40.34
C PRO A 426 -8.98 -8.41 40.33
N PRO A 427 -9.20 -9.28 41.34
CA PRO A 427 -8.49 -10.56 41.46
C PRO A 427 -8.93 -11.58 40.40
N PRO A 428 -8.07 -12.57 40.06
CA PRO A 428 -8.38 -13.60 39.08
C PRO A 428 -9.42 -14.61 39.59
N PRO A 429 -10.15 -15.30 38.67
CA PRO A 429 -11.17 -16.28 39.02
C PRO A 429 -10.57 -17.59 39.55
N PRO A 430 -11.34 -18.38 40.33
CA PRO A 430 -10.87 -19.63 40.93
C PRO A 430 -10.71 -20.75 39.89
N GLU A 431 -9.68 -21.58 40.08
CA GLU A 431 -9.40 -22.80 39.31
C GLU A 431 -10.53 -23.84 39.44
N ILE A 432 -10.89 -24.45 38.32
CA ILE A 432 -11.85 -25.57 38.25
C ILE A 432 -11.05 -26.86 38.48
N GLU A 433 -11.35 -27.58 39.56
CA GLU A 433 -10.88 -28.95 39.78
C GLU A 433 -11.54 -29.90 38.76
N GLU A 434 -10.73 -30.65 38.01
CA GLU A 434 -11.18 -31.76 37.18
C GLU A 434 -11.72 -32.89 38.06
N ILE A 435 -13.02 -33.13 37.98
CA ILE A 435 -13.65 -34.34 38.52
C ILE A 435 -13.42 -35.47 37.51
N CYS A 436 -12.57 -36.43 37.87
CA CYS A 436 -12.54 -37.75 37.23
C CYS A 436 -13.85 -38.49 37.53
N LEU A 437 -14.47 -39.04 36.49
CA LEU A 437 -15.51 -40.06 36.63
C LEU A 437 -15.14 -41.28 35.79
N ASP A 438 -15.10 -42.42 36.49
CA ASP A 438 -14.99 -43.80 36.00
C ASP A 438 -16.14 -44.21 35.07
#